data_AF-A0A9D0Z6N7-F1
#
_entry.id   AF-A0A9D0Z6N7-F1
#
_cell.length_a   1.000
_cell.length_b   1.000
_cell.length_c   1.000
_cell.angle_alpha   90.00
_cell.angle_beta   90.00
_cell.angle_gamma   90.00
#
_symmetry.space_group_name_H-M   'P 1'
#
loop_
_entity.id
_entity.type
_entity.pdbx_description
1 polymer ?
#
loop_
_entity_poly.entity_id
_entity_poly.type
_entity_poly.pdbx_seq_one_letter_code
_entity_poly.pdbx_strand_id
1 'polypeptide(L)'
;MANETALYMKFPCVLRDKLLNGELHFPPNTRFAYEKIFTYRAVERKKEDFSPITREDFRSYFELGKKPKPRGVKRDILADPTYYGVSSFLNQKRVEQVMKFPNPNKKMASGYVYDKAGPEYTNEDHVCWWLFEDADVSGFSLIEEKNDG
;
A
#
# COMPACT_ATOMS: atom_id res chain seq x y z
N MET A 1 20.88 13.44 6.86
CA MET A 1 21.93 12.40 6.97
C MET A 1 21.69 11.45 8.16
N ALA A 2 22.11 11.74 9.41
CA ALA A 2 21.99 10.76 10.51
C ALA A 2 20.55 10.32 10.85
N ASN A 3 19.58 11.26 10.82
CA ASN A 3 18.18 10.96 11.11
C ASN A 3 17.48 10.17 9.98
N GLU A 4 17.86 10.41 8.72
CA GLU A 4 17.33 9.67 7.56
C GLU A 4 17.84 8.24 7.52
N THR A 5 19.12 8.02 7.86
CA THR A 5 19.67 6.65 7.91
C THR A 5 18.93 5.81 8.95
N ALA A 6 18.72 6.35 10.16
CA ALA A 6 17.97 5.66 11.21
C ALA A 6 16.52 5.36 10.82
N LEU A 7 15.88 6.28 10.09
CA LEU A 7 14.55 6.06 9.52
C LEU A 7 14.57 4.95 8.48
N TYR A 8 15.50 4.97 7.53
CA TYR A 8 15.53 4.01 6.42
C TYR A 8 15.81 2.59 6.91
N MET A 9 16.56 2.43 8.00
CA MET A 9 16.80 1.14 8.65
C MET A 9 15.54 0.43 9.13
N LYS A 10 14.39 1.13 9.24
CA LYS A 10 13.10 0.53 9.60
C LYS A 10 12.39 -0.14 8.41
N PHE A 11 12.80 0.15 7.17
CA PHE A 11 12.19 -0.45 5.99
C PHE A 11 12.70 -1.88 5.72
N PRO A 12 11.91 -2.69 4.99
CA PRO A 12 12.40 -3.93 4.40
C PRO A 12 13.67 -3.74 3.60
N CYS A 13 14.56 -4.75 3.63
CA CYS A 13 15.93 -4.64 3.12
C CYS A 13 16.00 -4.07 1.70
N VAL A 14 15.12 -4.49 0.79
CA VAL A 14 15.12 -4.01 -0.60
C VAL A 14 14.84 -2.51 -0.69
N LEU A 15 13.80 -2.02 -0.01
CA LEU A 15 13.45 -0.59 -0.04
C LEU A 15 14.51 0.24 0.70
N ARG A 16 14.97 -0.25 1.86
CA ARG A 16 16.04 0.36 2.64
C ARG A 16 17.30 0.58 1.80
N ASP A 17 17.80 -0.48 1.17
CA ASP A 17 19.08 -0.44 0.46
C ASP A 17 18.98 0.52 -0.75
N LYS A 18 17.84 0.53 -1.44
CA LYS A 18 17.57 1.47 -2.54
C LYS A 18 17.55 2.94 -2.10
N LEU A 19 16.92 3.23 -0.96
CA LEU A 19 16.89 4.57 -0.38
C LEU A 19 18.29 5.01 0.08
N LEU A 20 19.05 4.13 0.73
CA LEU A 20 20.41 4.41 1.20
C LEU A 20 21.40 4.63 0.05
N ASN A 21 21.25 3.89 -1.05
CA ASN A 21 22.09 4.01 -2.24
C ASN A 21 21.71 5.20 -3.14
N GLY A 22 20.61 5.89 -2.86
CA GLY A 22 20.09 6.95 -3.73
C GLY A 22 19.54 6.46 -5.06
N GLU A 23 19.21 5.17 -5.18
CA GLU A 23 18.52 4.59 -6.34
C GLU A 23 17.04 5.01 -6.39
N LEU A 24 16.50 5.42 -5.24
CA LEU A 24 15.10 5.73 -5.05
C LEU A 24 14.96 6.92 -4.11
N HIS A 25 14.02 7.80 -4.43
CA HIS A 25 13.64 8.93 -3.58
C HIS A 25 12.14 8.94 -3.39
N PHE A 26 11.70 9.24 -2.17
CA PHE A 26 10.29 9.48 -1.92
C PHE A 26 9.81 10.72 -2.70
N PRO A 27 8.55 10.73 -3.17
CA PRO A 27 7.95 11.92 -3.77
C PRO A 27 8.02 13.13 -2.81
N PRO A 28 8.15 14.38 -3.31
CA PRO A 28 8.33 15.56 -2.47
C PRO A 28 7.27 15.79 -1.39
N ASN A 29 6.04 15.33 -1.61
CA ASN A 29 4.92 15.50 -0.67
C ASN A 29 4.71 14.29 0.26
N THR A 30 5.72 13.45 0.42
CA THR A 30 5.67 12.31 1.34
C THR A 30 5.63 12.80 2.78
N ARG A 31 4.64 12.32 3.55
CA ARG A 31 4.46 12.67 4.97
C ARG A 31 5.02 11.57 5.86
N PHE A 32 5.89 11.97 6.79
CA PHE A 32 6.52 11.09 7.78
C PHE A 32 5.91 11.24 9.19
N ALA A 33 5.18 12.33 9.42
CA ALA A 33 4.40 12.60 10.62
C ALA A 33 3.02 13.09 10.18
N TYR A 34 1.98 12.36 10.54
CA TYR A 34 0.62 12.63 10.09
C TYR A 34 -0.40 11.93 10.99
N GLU A 35 -1.60 12.50 11.08
CA GLU A 35 -2.73 11.85 11.75
C GLU A 35 -3.22 10.63 10.99
N LYS A 36 -3.79 9.67 11.70
CA LYS A 36 -4.29 8.43 11.10
C LYS A 36 -5.29 8.73 9.97
N ILE A 37 -5.09 8.10 8.83
CA ILE A 37 -5.93 8.26 7.64
C ILE A 37 -6.78 7.01 7.48
N PHE A 38 -8.10 7.16 7.53
CA PHE A 38 -9.00 6.04 7.25
C PHE A 38 -9.01 5.76 5.74
N THR A 39 -8.78 4.52 5.36
CA THR A 39 -8.65 4.12 3.96
C THR A 39 -9.36 2.80 3.66
N TYR A 40 -9.61 2.59 2.38
CA TYR A 40 -10.16 1.37 1.79
C TYR A 40 -9.13 0.76 0.85
N ARG A 41 -9.03 -0.55 0.80
CA ARG A 41 -8.17 -1.25 -0.17
C ARG A 41 -8.82 -2.56 -0.60
N ALA A 42 -8.38 -3.04 -1.76
CA ALA A 42 -8.68 -4.40 -2.17
C ALA A 42 -7.55 -5.33 -1.74
N VAL A 43 -7.91 -6.48 -1.20
CA VAL A 43 -6.99 -7.55 -0.81
C VAL A 43 -7.26 -8.79 -1.65
N GLU A 44 -6.22 -9.55 -1.99
CA GLU A 44 -6.36 -10.75 -2.83
C GLU A 44 -6.80 -11.93 -1.97
N ARG A 45 -8.07 -12.31 -2.15
CA ARG A 45 -8.77 -13.32 -1.36
C ARG A 45 -9.78 -14.03 -2.25
N LYS A 46 -9.96 -15.33 -2.03
CA LYS A 46 -11.07 -16.07 -2.66
C LYS A 46 -12.40 -15.62 -2.06
N LYS A 47 -13.50 -15.86 -2.78
CA LYS A 47 -14.84 -15.46 -2.35
C LYS A 47 -15.20 -15.99 -0.95
N GLU A 48 -14.75 -17.19 -0.60
CA GLU A 48 -15.06 -17.88 0.66
C GLU A 48 -14.05 -17.59 1.78
N ASP A 49 -12.98 -16.83 1.49
CA ASP A 49 -11.92 -16.54 2.46
C ASP A 49 -12.23 -15.26 3.24
N PHE A 50 -12.72 -15.43 4.46
CA PHE A 50 -13.00 -14.35 5.41
C PHE A 50 -12.01 -14.32 6.58
N SER A 51 -10.81 -14.87 6.38
CA SER A 51 -9.77 -14.82 7.41
C SER A 51 -9.39 -13.37 7.77
N PRO A 52 -8.93 -13.12 9.01
CA PRO A 52 -8.48 -11.79 9.41
C PRO A 52 -7.38 -11.25 8.51
N ILE A 53 -7.30 -9.93 8.40
CA ILE A 53 -6.25 -9.24 7.65
C ILE A 53 -4.89 -9.55 8.26
N THR A 54 -3.91 -9.81 7.39
CA THR A 54 -2.52 -10.09 7.76
C THR A 54 -1.55 -9.22 6.97
N ARG A 55 -0.26 -9.27 7.34
CA ARG A 55 0.80 -8.56 6.61
C ARG A 55 0.90 -8.98 5.13
N GLU A 56 0.46 -10.19 4.79
CA GLU A 56 0.45 -10.69 3.41
C GLU A 56 -0.50 -9.91 2.50
N ASP A 57 -1.61 -9.40 3.05
CA ASP A 57 -2.56 -8.53 2.35
C ASP A 57 -1.94 -7.17 1.97
N PHE A 58 -0.81 -6.84 2.59
CA PHE A 58 -0.07 -5.59 2.48
C PHE A 58 1.27 -5.78 1.75
N ARG A 59 1.40 -6.80 0.91
CA ARG A 59 2.53 -6.87 -0.02
C ARG A 59 2.37 -5.82 -1.12
N SER A 60 3.43 -5.05 -1.35
CA SER A 60 3.59 -4.14 -2.49
C SER A 60 3.59 -4.89 -3.83
N TYR A 61 3.49 -4.17 -4.94
CA TYR A 61 3.60 -4.81 -6.25
C TYR A 61 4.97 -5.44 -6.49
N PHE A 62 6.03 -4.83 -5.95
CA PHE A 62 7.36 -5.43 -5.93
C PHE A 62 7.35 -6.81 -5.23
N GLU A 63 6.84 -6.89 -4.00
CA GLU A 63 6.78 -8.13 -3.22
C GLU A 63 5.88 -9.20 -3.86
N LEU A 64 4.86 -8.78 -4.61
CA LEU A 64 3.97 -9.67 -5.36
C LEU A 64 4.55 -10.09 -6.73
N GLY A 65 5.73 -9.60 -7.12
CA GLY A 65 6.32 -9.86 -8.44
C GLY A 65 5.49 -9.30 -9.60
N LYS A 66 4.59 -8.35 -9.34
CA LYS A 66 3.66 -7.81 -10.34
C LYS A 66 4.33 -6.73 -11.13
N LYS A 67 4.48 -6.88 -12.44
CA LYS A 67 4.94 -5.79 -13.32
C LYS A 67 3.72 -5.04 -13.87
N PRO A 68 3.48 -3.77 -13.46
CA PRO A 68 2.39 -3.00 -14.04
C PRO A 68 2.58 -2.92 -15.55
N LYS A 69 1.56 -3.27 -16.34
CA LYS A 69 1.62 -3.14 -17.79
C LYS A 69 1.68 -1.66 -18.15
N PRO A 70 2.76 -1.15 -18.78
CA PRO A 70 2.83 0.25 -19.16
C PRO A 70 1.76 0.55 -20.19
N ARG A 71 0.85 1.49 -19.89
CA ARG A 71 -0.11 2.03 -20.86
C ARG A 71 0.59 3.07 -21.74
N GLY A 72 1.45 2.61 -22.65
CA GLY A 72 2.03 3.45 -23.72
C GLY A 72 3.29 4.25 -23.36
N VAL A 73 3.69 4.34 -22.08
CA VAL A 73 4.95 4.99 -21.67
C VAL A 73 5.88 3.96 -21.05
N LYS A 74 7.10 3.80 -21.60
CA LYS A 74 8.18 3.04 -20.95
C LYS A 74 8.58 3.80 -19.68
N ARG A 75 8.04 3.39 -18.54
CA ARG A 75 8.46 3.87 -17.22
C ARG A 75 9.37 2.81 -16.61
N ASP A 76 10.52 3.22 -16.08
CA ASP A 76 11.31 2.33 -15.23
C ASP A 76 10.57 2.14 -13.91
N ILE A 77 9.90 1.00 -13.78
CA ILE A 77 9.12 0.65 -12.59
C ILE A 77 10.00 0.44 -11.37
N LEU A 78 11.28 0.08 -11.56
CA LEU A 78 12.20 -0.16 -10.44
C LEU A 78 12.67 1.14 -9.79
N ALA A 79 12.61 2.24 -10.53
CA ALA A 79 12.87 3.59 -10.06
C ALA A 79 11.61 4.29 -9.51
N ASP A 80 10.42 3.66 -9.60
CA ASP A 80 9.19 4.24 -9.08
C ASP A 80 9.02 3.88 -7.59
N PRO A 81 9.07 4.85 -6.64
CA PRO A 81 8.89 4.57 -5.22
C PRO A 81 7.54 3.91 -4.93
N THR A 82 6.49 4.26 -5.66
CA THR A 82 5.15 3.70 -5.43
C THR A 82 5.07 2.20 -5.74
N TYR A 83 6.03 1.66 -6.50
CA TYR A 83 6.12 0.23 -6.79
C TYR A 83 6.43 -0.63 -5.55
N TYR A 84 7.08 -0.03 -4.56
CA TYR A 84 7.45 -0.63 -3.27
C TYR A 84 6.48 -0.26 -2.15
N GLY A 85 5.47 0.57 -2.43
CA GLY A 85 4.44 0.95 -1.47
C GLY A 85 3.18 0.09 -1.60
N VAL A 86 2.35 0.09 -0.56
CA VAL A 86 1.02 -0.47 -0.60
C VAL A 86 0.01 0.59 -1.03
N SER A 87 -0.99 0.18 -1.82
CA SER A 87 -2.02 1.07 -2.32
C SER A 87 -3.32 0.93 -1.54
N SER A 88 -3.80 2.05 -1.04
CA SER A 88 -5.15 2.23 -0.48
C SER A 88 -5.81 3.46 -1.09
N PHE A 89 -7.08 3.70 -0.77
CA PHE A 89 -7.86 4.82 -1.28
C PHE A 89 -8.72 5.45 -0.19
N LEU A 90 -8.93 6.77 -0.26
CA LEU A 90 -9.81 7.50 0.66
C LEU A 90 -11.29 7.17 0.44
N ASN A 91 -11.66 6.73 -0.76
CA ASN A 91 -13.04 6.51 -1.17
C ASN A 91 -13.27 5.03 -1.57
N GLN A 92 -14.19 4.37 -0.87
CA GLN A 92 -14.58 2.98 -1.16
C GLN A 92 -15.02 2.78 -2.62
N LYS A 93 -15.83 3.70 -3.17
CA LYS A 93 -16.32 3.62 -4.56
C LYS A 93 -15.18 3.63 -5.57
N ARG A 94 -14.07 4.30 -5.25
CA ARG A 94 -12.88 4.30 -6.10
C ARG A 94 -12.25 2.93 -6.16
N VAL A 95 -12.16 2.23 -5.02
CA VAL A 95 -11.69 0.84 -4.97
C VAL A 95 -12.61 -0.05 -5.78
N GLU A 96 -13.92 0.09 -5.61
CA GLU A 96 -14.94 -0.68 -6.35
C GLU A 96 -14.74 -0.56 -7.86
N GLN A 97 -14.58 0.67 -8.37
CA GLN A 97 -14.37 0.95 -9.79
C GLN A 97 -13.02 0.43 -10.31
N VAL A 98 -11.92 0.75 -9.62
CA VAL A 98 -10.55 0.42 -10.07
C VAL A 98 -10.32 -1.09 -10.03
N MET A 99 -10.86 -1.76 -9.02
CA MET A 99 -10.66 -3.19 -8.78
C MET A 99 -11.78 -4.06 -9.36
N LYS A 100 -12.81 -3.43 -9.95
CA LYS A 100 -13.96 -4.07 -10.60
C LYS A 100 -14.74 -4.96 -9.64
N PHE A 101 -15.20 -4.39 -8.53
CA PHE A 101 -16.09 -5.08 -7.61
C PHE A 101 -17.52 -5.21 -8.21
N PRO A 102 -18.27 -6.29 -7.89
CA PRO A 102 -17.82 -7.46 -7.11
C PRO A 102 -16.75 -8.25 -7.87
N ASN A 103 -15.70 -8.69 -7.15
CA ASN A 103 -14.56 -9.39 -7.74
C ASN A 103 -14.37 -10.74 -7.04
N PRO A 104 -14.49 -11.89 -7.73
CA PRO A 104 -14.40 -13.21 -7.07
C PRO A 104 -13.02 -13.52 -6.47
N ASN A 105 -12.00 -12.73 -6.81
CA ASN A 105 -10.62 -12.90 -6.37
C ASN A 105 -10.12 -11.74 -5.49
N LYS A 106 -11.00 -10.83 -5.08
CA LYS A 106 -10.64 -9.75 -4.16
C LYS A 106 -11.75 -9.47 -3.16
N LYS A 107 -11.36 -9.07 -1.95
CA LYS A 107 -12.28 -8.54 -0.94
C LYS A 107 -11.92 -7.09 -0.60
N MET A 108 -12.92 -6.35 -0.13
CA MET A 108 -12.74 -5.00 0.37
C MET A 108 -12.25 -5.07 1.82
N ALA A 109 -11.25 -4.26 2.15
CA ALA A 109 -10.79 -4.04 3.51
C ALA A 109 -10.74 -2.55 3.82
N SER A 110 -10.98 -2.18 5.07
CA SER A 110 -10.79 -0.81 5.56
C SER A 110 -10.02 -0.79 6.86
N GLY A 111 -9.40 0.35 7.14
CA GLY A 111 -8.56 0.55 8.32
C GLY A 111 -7.73 1.82 8.21
N TYR A 112 -6.84 2.00 9.17
CA TYR A 112 -6.05 3.23 9.29
C TYR A 112 -4.62 3.07 8.78
N VAL A 113 -4.21 3.99 7.91
CA VAL A 113 -2.81 4.28 7.59
C VAL A 113 -2.27 5.27 8.62
N TYR A 114 -1.07 5.04 9.17
CA TYR A 114 -0.53 5.87 10.25
C TYR A 114 1.01 5.88 10.29
N ASP A 115 1.55 6.98 10.79
CA ASP A 115 2.97 7.33 10.73
C ASP A 115 3.93 6.31 11.36
N LYS A 116 3.54 5.71 12.49
CA LYS A 116 4.37 4.71 13.19
C LYS A 116 4.60 3.43 12.38
N ALA A 117 3.76 3.13 11.41
CA ALA A 117 3.93 1.96 10.54
C ALA A 117 4.52 2.30 9.17
N GLY A 118 4.83 3.57 8.90
CA GLY A 118 5.53 3.98 7.68
C GLY A 118 5.10 5.36 7.17
N PRO A 119 5.88 6.02 6.30
CA PRO A 119 5.45 7.25 5.64
C PRO A 119 4.44 6.98 4.54
N GLU A 120 3.66 8.00 4.20
CA GLU A 120 2.67 7.91 3.14
C GLU A 120 2.76 9.07 2.15
N TYR A 121 2.19 8.85 0.97
CA TYR A 121 2.00 9.85 -0.06
C TYR A 121 0.57 9.72 -0.59
N THR A 122 -0.23 10.75 -0.32
CA THR A 122 -1.58 10.87 -0.87
C THR A 122 -1.54 11.70 -2.15
N ASN A 123 -2.11 11.18 -3.23
CA ASN A 123 -2.38 11.91 -4.46
C ASN A 123 -3.86 11.75 -4.83
N GLU A 124 -4.61 12.84 -4.78
CA GLU A 124 -6.07 12.84 -4.88
C GLU A 124 -6.69 11.84 -3.89
N ASP A 125 -7.29 10.76 -4.39
CA ASP A 125 -7.91 9.71 -3.58
C ASP A 125 -6.96 8.53 -3.29
N HIS A 126 -5.80 8.43 -3.95
CA HIS A 126 -4.88 7.32 -3.78
C HIS A 126 -3.90 7.59 -2.64
N VAL A 127 -3.78 6.65 -1.72
CA VAL A 127 -2.84 6.69 -0.59
C VAL A 127 -1.81 5.59 -0.83
N CYS A 128 -0.57 5.99 -1.10
CA CYS A 128 0.57 5.09 -1.16
C CYS A 128 1.25 5.07 0.21
N TRP A 129 1.39 3.89 0.82
CA TRP A 129 1.97 3.74 2.14
C TRP A 129 3.20 2.81 2.07
N TRP A 130 4.36 3.29 2.51
CA TRP A 130 5.58 2.48 2.55
C TRP A 130 5.74 1.91 3.93
N LEU A 131 5.49 0.61 4.08
CA LEU A 131 5.49 -0.02 5.37
C LEU A 131 6.91 -0.24 5.90
N PHE A 132 7.09 0.03 7.19
CA PHE A 132 8.22 -0.51 7.93
C PHE A 132 8.13 -2.04 8.01
N GLU A 133 9.26 -2.68 8.30
CA GLU A 133 9.37 -4.14 8.39
C GLU A 133 8.42 -4.69 9.46
N ASP A 134 8.35 -4.03 10.61
CA ASP A 134 7.56 -4.39 11.79
C ASP A 134 6.19 -3.71 11.86
N ALA A 135 5.73 -3.14 10.74
CA ALA A 135 4.48 -2.40 10.69
C ALA A 135 3.26 -3.24 11.11
N ASP A 136 2.49 -2.74 12.08
CA ASP A 136 1.24 -3.34 12.53
C ASP A 136 0.06 -2.94 11.64
N VAL A 137 -0.55 -3.94 11.00
CA VAL A 137 -1.71 -3.78 10.11
C VAL A 137 -3.01 -4.32 10.71
N SER A 138 -3.01 -4.71 11.98
CA SER A 138 -4.18 -5.27 12.68
C SER A 138 -5.36 -4.31 12.80
N GLY A 139 -5.13 -3.01 12.59
CA GLY A 139 -6.18 -1.99 12.50
C GLY A 139 -7.03 -2.06 11.22
N PHE A 140 -6.75 -3.00 10.31
CA PHE A 140 -7.57 -3.27 9.14
C PHE A 140 -8.45 -4.50 9.32
N SER A 141 -9.64 -4.45 8.74
CA SER A 141 -10.60 -5.56 8.72
C SER A 141 -11.30 -5.65 7.37
N LEU A 142 -11.77 -6.85 7.02
CA LEU A 142 -12.61 -7.06 5.84
C LEU A 142 -13.95 -6.35 6.03
N ILE A 143 -14.45 -5.72 4.98
CA ILE A 143 -15.81 -5.20 4.93
C ILE A 143 -16.71 -6.32 4.43
N GLU A 144 -17.79 -6.61 5.16
CA GLU A 144 -18.80 -7.57 4.71
C GLU A 144 -19.37 -7.13 3.36
N GLU A 145 -19.35 -8.04 2.39
CA GLU A 145 -20.03 -7.80 1.11
C GLU A 145 -21.53 -7.80 1.38
N LYS A 146 -22.22 -6.73 1.00
CA LYS A 146 -23.68 -6.72 1.01
C LYS A 146 -24.15 -7.80 0.02
N ASN A 147 -24.70 -8.88 0.55
CA ASN A 147 -25.47 -9.81 -0.24
C ASN A 147 -26.76 -9.10 -0.65
N ASP A 148 -26.76 -8.49 -1.84
CA ASP A 148 -28.02 -8.19 -2.52
C ASP A 148 -28.58 -9.55 -2.97
N GLY A 149 -29.46 -10.09 -2.12
CA GLY A 149 -30.18 -11.36 -2.34
C GLY A 149 -31.21 -11.27 -3.46
#